data_AF-A0A502D157-F1
#
_entry.id   AF-A0A502D157-F1
#
_cell.length_a   1.000
_cell.length_b   1.000
_cell.length_c   1.000
_cell.angle_alpha   90.00
_cell.angle_beta   90.00
_cell.angle_gamma   90.00
#
_symmetry.space_group_name_H-M   'P 1'
#
loop_
_entity.id
_entity.type
_entity.pdbx_description
1 polymer ?
#
loop_
_entity_poly.entity_id
_entity_poly.type
_entity_poly.pdbx_seq_one_letter_code
_entity_poly.pdbx_strand_id
1 'polypeptide(L)'
;MPPASVDPDRLRSLGAALGPLRECAREGAEEVLAPFPELGDRETQAALDGWVDQLADLLREIEATGSDLADRLRVAALNAVGPPAAAAHEEQDTRGEVAATGDAWTSTTPREGFR
;
A
#
# COMPACT_ATOMS: atom_id res chain seq x y z
N MET A 1 20.96 -3.37 6.44
CA MET A 1 20.21 -2.18 5.98
C MET A 1 18.76 -2.34 6.37
N PRO A 2 18.13 -1.36 7.04
CA PRO A 2 16.68 -1.38 7.19
C PRO A 2 16.00 -1.25 5.81
N PRO A 3 14.81 -1.85 5.59
CA PRO A 3 14.09 -1.71 4.35
C PRO A 3 13.71 -0.24 4.13
N ALA A 4 13.91 0.25 2.90
CA ALA A 4 13.47 1.60 2.54
C ALA A 4 11.95 1.68 2.71
N SER A 5 11.47 2.66 3.49
CA SER A 5 10.05 2.94 3.61
C SER A 5 9.54 3.42 2.25
N VAL A 6 8.70 2.61 1.59
CA VAL A 6 8.09 2.98 0.32
C VAL A 6 6.85 3.81 0.61
N ASP A 7 6.78 4.98 -0.03
CA ASP A 7 5.63 5.89 0.07
C ASP A 7 4.36 5.24 -0.51
N PRO A 8 3.29 5.07 0.28
CA PRO A 8 2.05 4.47 -0.18
C PRO A 8 1.37 5.26 -1.32
N ASP A 9 1.57 6.58 -1.40
CA ASP A 9 1.00 7.40 -2.46
C ASP A 9 1.67 7.10 -3.81
N ARG A 10 2.99 6.84 -3.80
CA ARG A 10 3.73 6.40 -4.98
C ARG A 10 3.27 5.03 -5.48
N LEU A 11 2.99 4.10 -4.57
CA LEU A 11 2.46 2.77 -4.93
C LEU A 11 1.09 2.87 -5.61
N ARG A 12 0.20 3.72 -5.10
CA ARG A 12 -1.11 3.97 -5.72
C ARG A 12 -0.98 4.66 -7.07
N SER A 13 -0.11 5.65 -7.18
CA SER A 13 0.15 6.35 -8.45
C SER A 13 0.70 5.39 -9.52
N LEU A 14 1.62 4.50 -9.14
CA LEU A 14 2.16 3.48 -10.05
C LEU A 14 1.08 2.49 -10.48
N GLY A 15 0.24 2.01 -9.55
CA GLY A 15 -0.89 1.14 -9.87
C GLY A 15 -1.90 1.80 -10.81
N ALA A 16 -2.15 3.10 -10.65
CA ALA A 16 -3.02 3.88 -11.54
C ALA A 16 -2.43 4.05 -12.94
N ALA A 17 -1.11 4.25 -13.04
CA ALA A 17 -0.40 4.38 -14.31
C ALA A 17 -0.44 3.09 -15.17
N LEU A 18 -0.68 1.93 -14.55
CA LEU A 18 -0.90 0.67 -15.27
C LEU A 18 -2.29 0.60 -15.93
N GLY A 19 -3.25 1.44 -15.53
CA GLY A 19 -4.59 1.49 -16.14
C GLY A 19 -4.54 1.73 -17.66
N PRO A 20 -3.97 2.85 -18.13
CA PRO A 20 -3.87 3.14 -19.57
C PRO A 20 -3.12 2.07 -20.37
N LEU A 21 -2.06 1.46 -19.79
CA LEU A 21 -1.31 0.40 -20.45
C LEU A 21 -2.17 -0.84 -20.70
N ARG A 22 -2.96 -1.26 -19.70
CA ARG A 22 -3.86 -2.41 -19.82
C ARG A 22 -4.95 -2.18 -20.85
N GLU A 23 -5.52 -0.98 -20.84
CA GLU A 23 -6.57 -0.63 -21.80
C GLU A 23 -6.03 -0.65 -23.23
N CYS A 24 -4.87 -0.03 -23.46
CA CYS A 24 -4.19 -0.06 -24.75
C CYS A 24 -3.85 -1.49 -25.20
N ALA A 25 -3.41 -2.36 -24.27
CA ALA A 25 -3.13 -3.75 -24.59
C ALA A 25 -4.39 -4.54 -24.96
N ARG A 26 -5.48 -4.33 -24.21
CA ARG A 26 -6.79 -4.96 -24.46
C ARG A 26 -7.36 -4.55 -25.82
N GLU A 27 -7.39 -3.25 -26.09
CA GLU A 27 -7.84 -2.69 -27.38
C GLU A 27 -6.97 -3.21 -28.53
N GLY A 28 -5.64 -3.20 -28.37
CA GLY A 28 -4.72 -3.71 -29.38
C GLY A 28 -4.94 -5.19 -29.70
N ALA A 29 -5.29 -6.03 -28.72
CA ALA A 29 -5.57 -7.44 -28.95
C ALA A 29 -6.85 -7.65 -29.78
N GLU A 30 -7.87 -6.82 -29.56
CA GLU A 30 -9.11 -6.82 -30.35
C GLU A 30 -8.86 -6.30 -31.77
N GLU A 31 -8.10 -5.21 -31.91
CA GLU A 31 -7.77 -4.59 -33.19
C GLU A 31 -6.92 -5.49 -34.09
N VAL A 32 -5.97 -6.24 -33.53
CA VAL A 32 -5.08 -7.13 -34.28
C VAL A 32 -5.84 -8.31 -34.90
N LEU A 33 -6.90 -8.78 -34.23
CA LEU A 33 -7.72 -9.90 -34.70
C LEU A 33 -8.83 -9.47 -35.67
N ALA A 34 -9.30 -8.23 -35.59
CA ALA A 34 -10.42 -7.73 -36.39
C ALA A 34 -10.23 -7.78 -37.93
N PRO A 35 -9.09 -7.37 -38.51
CA PRO A 35 -8.89 -7.32 -39.96
C PRO A 35 -8.37 -8.64 -40.56
N PHE A 36 -8.06 -9.64 -39.72
CA PHE A 36 -7.44 -10.89 -40.18
C PHE A 36 -8.22 -11.65 -41.29
N PRO A 37 -9.56 -11.67 -41.27
CA PRO A 37 -10.35 -12.30 -42.34
C PRO A 37 -10.23 -11.60 -43.71
N GLU A 38 -9.72 -10.37 -43.77
CA GLU A 38 -9.78 -9.50 -44.95
C GLU A 38 -8.45 -9.42 -45.73
N LEU A 39 -7.38 -10.05 -45.24
CA LEU A 39 -5.99 -9.88 -45.73
C LEU A 39 -5.64 -10.56 -47.07
N GLY A 40 -6.61 -10.82 -47.95
CA GLY A 40 -6.32 -11.27 -49.33
C GLY A 40 -6.10 -12.78 -49.48
N ASP A 41 -5.05 -13.19 -50.18
CA ASP A 41 -4.85 -14.58 -50.60
C ASP A 41 -4.45 -15.53 -49.45
N ARG A 42 -4.73 -16.82 -49.63
CA ARG A 42 -4.59 -17.87 -48.61
C ARG A 42 -3.16 -18.04 -48.08
N GLU A 43 -2.15 -17.80 -48.91
CA GLU A 43 -0.74 -17.96 -48.52
C GLU A 43 -0.31 -16.82 -47.57
N THR A 44 -0.73 -15.60 -47.88
CA THR A 44 -0.52 -14.42 -47.02
C THR A 44 -1.24 -14.59 -45.68
N GLN A 45 -2.49 -15.06 -45.70
CA GLN A 45 -3.24 -15.34 -44.47
C GLN A 45 -2.55 -16.40 -43.62
N ALA A 46 -2.17 -17.54 -44.20
CA ALA A 46 -1.49 -18.60 -43.45
C ALA A 46 -0.14 -18.16 -42.86
N ALA A 47 0.59 -17.28 -43.56
CA ALA A 47 1.86 -16.75 -43.09
C ALA A 47 1.70 -15.81 -41.88
N LEU A 48 0.61 -15.05 -41.81
CA LEU A 48 0.36 -14.06 -40.76
C LEU A 48 -0.40 -14.63 -39.56
N ASP A 49 -1.11 -15.74 -39.72
CA ASP A 49 -2.06 -16.32 -38.74
C ASP A 49 -1.39 -16.55 -37.40
N GLY A 50 -0.27 -17.26 -37.40
CA GLY A 50 0.49 -17.54 -36.19
C GLY A 50 1.11 -16.30 -35.54
N TRP A 51 1.46 -15.26 -36.30
CA TRP A 51 2.01 -14.02 -35.74
C TRP A 51 0.93 -13.16 -35.11
N VAL A 52 -0.24 -13.11 -35.71
CA VAL A 52 -1.40 -12.35 -35.23
C VAL A 52 -1.95 -12.98 -33.96
N ASP A 53 -2.07 -14.32 -33.92
CA ASP A 53 -2.43 -15.04 -32.70
C ASP A 53 -1.40 -14.80 -31.59
N GLN A 54 -0.09 -14.95 -31.89
CA GLN A 54 0.96 -14.71 -30.91
C GLN A 54 0.96 -13.27 -30.39
N LEU A 55 0.72 -12.28 -31.26
CA LEU A 55 0.64 -10.88 -30.86
C LEU A 55 -0.57 -10.63 -29.95
N ALA A 56 -1.74 -11.18 -30.29
CA ALA A 56 -2.95 -11.07 -29.46
C ALA A 56 -2.74 -11.70 -28.09
N ASP A 57 -2.06 -12.86 -28.02
CA ASP A 57 -1.75 -13.53 -26.76
C ASP A 57 -0.76 -12.73 -25.91
N LEU A 58 0.28 -12.14 -26.50
CA LEU A 58 1.21 -11.26 -25.79
C LEU A 58 0.51 -10.02 -25.21
N LEU A 59 -0.42 -9.43 -25.97
CA LEU A 59 -1.19 -8.27 -25.52
C LEU A 59 -2.11 -8.62 -24.34
N ARG A 60 -2.77 -9.79 -24.39
CA ARG A 60 -3.55 -10.32 -23.25
C ARG A 60 -2.68 -10.60 -22.04
N GLU A 61 -1.47 -11.11 -22.24
CA GLU A 61 -0.55 -11.37 -21.13
C GLU A 61 -0.03 -10.09 -20.48
N ILE A 62 0.20 -9.03 -21.27
CA ILE A 62 0.51 -7.69 -20.75
C ILE A 62 -0.66 -7.15 -19.91
N GLU A 63 -1.90 -7.30 -20.39
CA GLU A 63 -3.10 -6.89 -19.65
C GLU A 63 -3.21 -7.63 -18.30
N ALA A 64 -3.07 -8.96 -18.32
CA ALA A 64 -3.17 -9.81 -17.15
C ALA A 64 -2.06 -9.51 -16.12
N THR A 65 -0.82 -9.40 -16.59
CA THR A 65 0.34 -9.08 -15.75
C THR A 65 0.23 -7.67 -15.16
N GLY A 66 -0.23 -6.71 -15.97
CA GLY A 66 -0.50 -5.35 -15.51
C GLY A 66 -1.57 -5.31 -14.43
N SER A 67 -2.60 -6.16 -14.52
CA SER A 67 -3.68 -6.24 -13.53
C SER A 67 -3.22 -6.83 -12.22
N ASP A 68 -2.52 -7.96 -12.26
CA ASP A 68 -1.93 -8.58 -11.07
C ASP A 68 -0.93 -7.63 -10.37
N LEU A 69 -0.11 -6.91 -11.14
CA LEU A 69 0.81 -5.92 -10.58
C LEU A 69 0.06 -4.76 -9.92
N ALA A 70 -0.99 -4.22 -10.56
CA ALA A 70 -1.80 -3.15 -9.98
C ALA A 70 -2.46 -3.59 -8.65
N ASP A 71 -2.95 -4.83 -8.57
CA ASP A 71 -3.54 -5.38 -7.34
C ASP A 71 -2.50 -5.55 -6.24
N ARG A 72 -1.30 -6.07 -6.56
CA ARG A 72 -0.19 -6.17 -5.60
C ARG A 72 0.24 -4.81 -5.07
N LEU A 73 0.32 -3.80 -5.94
CA LEU A 73 0.64 -2.43 -5.54
C LEU A 73 -0.43 -1.83 -4.63
N ARG A 74 -1.71 -2.10 -4.92
CA ARG A 74 -2.83 -1.69 -4.07
C ARG A 74 -2.75 -2.33 -2.68
N VAL A 75 -2.52 -3.64 -2.59
CA VAL A 75 -2.37 -4.35 -1.32
C VAL A 75 -1.16 -3.82 -0.54
N ALA A 76 -0.02 -3.60 -1.22
CA ALA A 76 1.16 -3.02 -0.60
C ALA A 76 0.89 -1.61 -0.05
N ALA A 77 0.17 -0.77 -0.79
CA ALA A 77 -0.19 0.57 -0.35
C ALA A 77 -1.13 0.57 0.86
N LEU A 78 -2.04 -0.41 0.98
CA LEU A 78 -2.92 -0.57 2.14
C LEU A 78 -2.12 -0.98 3.39
N ASN A 79 -1.18 -1.91 3.23
CA ASN A 79 -0.35 -2.40 4.32
C ASN A 79 0.69 -1.37 4.82
N ALA A 80 1.09 -0.43 3.96
CA ALA A 80 1.98 0.67 4.31
C ALA A 80 1.30 1.74 5.21
N VAL A 81 -0.04 1.79 5.26
CA VAL A 81 -0.83 2.71 6.11
C VAL A 81 -1.14 2.05 7.47
N GLY A 82 -0.20 1.27 8.03
CA GLY A 82 -0.37 0.57 9.31
C GLY A 82 -0.87 1.47 10.45
N PRO A 83 -1.49 0.88 11.50
CA PRO A 83 -2.24 1.63 12.53
C PRO A 83 -1.39 2.75 13.15
N PRO A 84 -2.00 3.91 13.48
CA PRO A 84 -1.26 5.04 14.03
C PRO A 84 -0.52 4.60 15.30
N ALA A 85 0.79 4.77 15.31
CA ALA A 85 1.68 4.53 16.44
C ALA A 85 1.40 5.44 17.67
N ALA A 86 0.21 6.05 17.75
CA ALA A 86 -0.23 6.91 18.84
C ALA A 86 -0.84 6.14 20.02
N ALA A 87 -1.19 4.87 19.88
CA ALA A 87 -1.81 4.09 20.96
C ALA A 87 -0.81 3.40 21.93
N ALA A 88 0.50 3.58 21.74
CA ALA A 88 1.53 2.86 22.51
C ALA A 88 2.24 3.70 23.59
N HIS A 89 1.86 4.97 23.79
CA HIS A 89 2.54 5.87 24.72
C HIS A 89 1.69 6.42 25.88
N GLU A 90 0.42 6.03 26.01
CA GLU A 90 -0.51 6.64 27.00
C GLU A 90 -0.90 5.71 28.18
N GLU A 91 -0.13 4.65 28.44
CA GLU A 91 -0.38 3.72 29.57
C GLU A 91 0.90 3.40 30.37
N GLN A 92 1.73 4.40 30.65
CA GLN A 92 2.85 4.27 31.60
C GLN A 92 2.98 5.42 32.62
N ASP A 93 2.06 6.38 32.65
CA ASP A 93 2.12 7.55 33.54
C ASP A 93 0.90 7.67 34.48
N THR A 94 0.58 6.63 35.25
CA THR A 94 -0.32 6.77 36.44
C THR A 94 -0.01 5.81 37.60
N ARG A 95 1.15 5.14 37.64
CA ARG A 95 1.47 4.22 38.75
C ARG A 95 2.86 4.45 39.33
N GLY A 96 3.02 5.60 39.98
CA GLY A 96 4.29 5.97 40.61
C GLY A 96 4.21 7.09 41.65
N GLU A 97 3.12 7.25 42.39
CA GLU A 97 3.14 8.09 43.60
C GLU A 97 2.56 7.34 44.79
N VAL A 98 3.45 6.67 45.52
CA VAL A 98 3.17 6.04 46.81
C VAL A 98 3.95 6.79 47.89
N ALA A 99 3.19 7.48 48.74
CA ALA A 99 3.38 7.63 50.19
C ALA A 99 4.80 7.88 50.73
N ALA A 100 5.01 9.10 51.24
CA ALA A 100 5.58 9.33 52.58
C ALA A 100 5.64 10.82 52.91
N THR A 101 4.73 11.34 53.74
CA THR A 101 5.07 12.33 54.78
C THR A 101 4.05 12.15 55.89
N GLY A 102 4.44 11.34 56.87
CA GLY A 102 3.65 11.04 58.06
C GLY A 102 3.58 12.24 58.99
N ASP A 103 2.41 12.37 59.59
CA ASP A 103 2.08 13.24 60.71
C ASP A 103 3.08 13.12 61.87
N ALA A 104 3.56 14.26 62.36
CA ALA A 104 4.20 14.38 63.66
C ALA A 104 3.53 15.51 64.46
N TRP A 105 2.32 15.24 64.93
CA TRP A 105 1.76 15.91 66.10
C TRP A 105 2.33 15.27 67.36
N THR A 106 3.16 16.01 68.11
CA THR A 106 3.23 15.84 69.57
C THR A 106 3.33 17.20 70.24
N SER A 107 2.27 17.51 70.98
CA SER A 107 2.16 18.62 71.93
C SER A 107 3.15 18.47 73.07
N THR A 108 3.77 19.57 73.54
CA THR A 108 3.94 19.91 74.98
C THR A 108 4.47 21.34 75.11
N THR A 109 3.66 22.23 75.67
CA THR A 109 4.08 23.50 76.29
C THR A 109 4.58 23.22 77.72
N PRO A 110 5.42 24.11 78.31
CA PRO A 110 4.79 25.06 79.22
C PRO A 110 5.32 26.50 79.16
N ARG A 111 4.35 27.39 79.40
CA ARG A 111 4.32 28.72 80.01
C ARG A 111 5.52 29.10 80.91
N GLU A 112 5.98 30.35 80.76
CA GLU A 112 6.47 31.35 81.76
C GLU A 112 7.33 32.38 80.98
N GLY A 113 7.31 33.70 81.12
CA GLY A 113 6.71 34.65 82.06
C GLY A 113 7.52 35.95 81.92
N PHE A 114 6.84 37.10 81.88
CA PHE A 114 7.29 38.42 82.37
C PHE A 114 8.77 38.87 82.16
N ARG A 115 9.02 39.83 81.27
CA ARG A 115 9.20 41.27 81.58
C ARG A 115 9.50 42.07 80.32
#